data_AF-A0AAU0SNF9-F1
#
_entry.id   AF-A0AAU0SNF9-F1
#
_cell.length_a   1.000
_cell.length_b   1.000
_cell.length_c   1.000
_cell.angle_alpha   90.00
_cell.angle_beta   90.00
_cell.angle_gamma   90.00
#
_symmetry.space_group_name_H-M   'P 1'
#
loop_
_entity.id
_entity.type
_entity.pdbx_description
1 polymer ?
#
loop_
_entity_poly.entity_id
_entity_poly.type
_entity_poly.pdbx_seq_one_letter_code
_entity_poly.pdbx_strand_id
1 'polypeptide(L)'
;MTIEGVLPSGRPLPPDKPAVYSTTSSAAIHPETWHQPPSSTSGEGSRKPFLLRGTLSALRHRDLQNFPIGRASGTPPGASSTDNQLAKALEKSFGLLHSFLNDGRLTWMSLQRIAVHPMGESEALDGVIQVVGEMLKRPRLSDAIFSRDGDITRDSLRAAAQALQGNSSATEFSQDPFHAQGNAQVVEALQSQFPLLRDKAMDRTYLFEPHQYVEIARLREVMQDPHEVDQQGAPVLDASTGMPQSKYSELCVYTAKNIIERPGLLPSLERANGTRLFGPPHKEGWLSNKSLERWHEQDAARKAR
;
A
#
# COMPACT_ATOMS: atom_id res chain seq x y z
N MET A 1 9.43 -8.33 58.05
CA MET A 1 10.13 -7.07 58.38
C MET A 1 9.36 -5.95 57.69
N THR A 2 8.80 -5.06 58.50
CA THR A 2 7.81 -4.05 58.13
C THR A 2 8.46 -2.70 58.38
N ILE A 3 8.44 -1.78 57.40
CA ILE A 3 8.67 -0.36 57.66
C ILE A 3 7.69 0.44 56.80
N GLU A 4 6.74 1.08 57.49
CA GLU A 4 5.88 2.15 57.00
C GLU A 4 6.65 3.47 56.90
N GLY A 5 6.22 4.37 56.01
CA GLY A 5 6.71 5.75 55.99
C GLY A 5 6.00 6.61 54.95
N VAL A 6 5.05 7.41 55.43
CA VAL A 6 4.09 8.28 54.71
C VAL A 6 4.72 9.62 54.25
N LEU A 7 4.20 10.17 53.15
CA LEU A 7 4.48 11.47 52.52
C LEU A 7 4.13 12.70 53.41
N PRO A 8 4.55 13.92 53.03
CA PRO A 8 3.51 14.82 52.55
C PRO A 8 3.86 15.69 51.32
N SER A 9 2.78 16.12 50.68
CA SER A 9 2.64 16.94 49.48
C SER A 9 3.08 18.39 49.61
N GLY A 10 3.56 18.98 48.52
CA GLY A 10 3.68 20.44 48.35
C GLY A 10 3.48 20.86 46.89
N ARG A 11 2.43 21.63 46.62
CA ARG A 11 2.10 22.33 45.36
C ARG A 11 1.30 23.58 45.76
N PRO A 12 1.02 24.56 44.88
CA PRO A 12 1.84 25.40 43.99
C PRO A 12 1.71 26.90 44.35
N LEU A 13 2.37 27.82 43.61
CA LEU A 13 1.74 29.06 43.07
C LEU A 13 2.72 29.85 42.14
N PRO A 14 2.25 30.44 41.01
CA PRO A 14 2.94 31.38 40.11
C PRO A 14 2.37 32.82 40.32
N PRO A 15 2.37 33.76 39.34
CA PRO A 15 3.37 34.25 38.37
C PRO A 15 3.70 35.77 38.57
N ASP A 16 4.66 36.34 37.84
CA ASP A 16 4.53 37.74 37.38
C ASP A 16 5.45 38.09 36.18
N LYS A 17 4.88 38.89 35.27
CA LYS A 17 5.40 39.53 34.04
C LYS A 17 5.43 41.06 34.31
N PRO A 18 5.75 41.98 33.36
CA PRO A 18 6.66 42.00 32.20
C PRO A 18 7.50 43.32 32.13
N ALA A 19 8.28 43.49 31.03
CA ALA A 19 8.60 44.74 30.28
C ALA A 19 10.08 44.70 29.79
N VAL A 20 10.33 44.52 28.49
CA VAL A 20 10.49 45.59 27.47
C VAL A 20 11.60 46.58 27.84
N TYR A 21 12.71 46.57 27.09
CA TYR A 21 13.19 47.71 26.29
C TYR A 21 14.31 47.25 25.33
N SER A 22 14.14 47.67 24.07
CA SER A 22 15.04 47.51 22.94
C SER A 22 16.11 48.60 22.89
N THR A 23 17.29 48.27 22.38
CA THR A 23 18.28 49.17 21.71
C THR A 23 19.52 48.33 21.37
N THR A 24 20.20 48.36 20.21
CA THR A 24 20.09 49.11 18.96
C THR A 24 20.87 48.35 17.87
N SER A 25 20.39 48.51 16.63
CA SER A 25 21.02 48.37 15.32
C SER A 25 22.56 48.43 15.20
N SER A 26 23.13 47.64 14.29
CA SER A 26 23.68 48.21 13.05
C SER A 26 23.73 47.20 11.91
N ALA A 27 22.97 47.49 10.86
CA ALA A 27 23.14 46.95 9.52
C ALA A 27 24.12 47.82 8.72
N ALA A 28 24.75 47.22 7.71
CA ALA A 28 25.13 47.77 6.39
C ALA A 28 26.52 47.25 5.95
N ILE A 29 26.87 46.99 4.70
CA ILE A 29 26.24 46.98 3.37
C ILE A 29 27.28 46.25 2.46
N HIS A 30 26.81 45.54 1.43
CA HIS A 30 27.49 44.92 0.26
C HIS A 30 28.32 45.95 -0.59
N PRO A 31 28.88 45.71 -1.83
CA PRO A 31 28.70 44.59 -2.79
C PRO A 31 29.92 44.20 -3.68
N GLU A 32 29.66 43.26 -4.63
CA GLU A 32 30.12 43.28 -6.04
C GLU A 32 31.61 42.90 -6.34
N THR A 33 32.04 42.19 -7.41
CA THR A 33 31.62 42.03 -8.81
C THR A 33 32.47 40.91 -9.49
N TRP A 34 31.84 40.00 -10.27
CA TRP A 34 32.25 39.34 -11.54
C TRP A 34 33.68 38.80 -11.81
N HIS A 35 33.78 37.60 -12.43
CA HIS A 35 34.42 37.37 -13.75
C HIS A 35 34.32 35.89 -14.25
N GLN A 36 33.93 35.75 -15.51
CA GLN A 36 34.15 34.66 -16.48
C GLN A 36 34.31 35.37 -17.85
N PRO A 37 34.80 34.77 -18.97
CA PRO A 37 35.75 33.68 -19.25
C PRO A 37 36.89 34.18 -20.19
N PRO A 38 37.61 33.30 -20.94
CA PRO A 38 37.39 33.33 -22.39
C PRO A 38 37.44 31.96 -23.12
N SER A 39 37.03 31.99 -24.40
CA SER A 39 36.76 30.87 -25.32
C SER A 39 37.80 30.73 -26.46
N SER A 40 37.65 29.62 -27.23
CA SER A 40 38.11 29.30 -28.62
C SER A 40 39.40 28.44 -28.74
N THR A 41 39.57 27.46 -29.66
CA THR A 41 38.93 27.20 -30.98
C THR A 41 39.19 25.76 -31.52
N SER A 42 38.21 25.22 -32.29
CA SER A 42 38.24 24.44 -33.56
C SER A 42 38.93 23.05 -33.75
N GLY A 43 38.15 22.15 -34.36
CA GLY A 43 38.55 21.01 -35.23
C GLY A 43 37.42 19.99 -35.40
N GLU A 44 36.46 20.19 -36.32
CA GLU A 44 36.23 19.36 -37.54
C GLU A 44 36.44 17.84 -37.36
N GLY A 45 35.52 16.93 -37.67
CA GLY A 45 34.21 16.99 -38.30
C GLY A 45 33.65 15.56 -38.47
N SER A 46 32.33 15.44 -38.68
CA SER A 46 31.71 14.58 -39.69
C SER A 46 30.19 14.60 -39.47
N ARG A 47 29.45 14.97 -40.53
CA ARG A 47 28.00 15.10 -40.54
C ARG A 47 27.38 13.91 -41.28
N LYS A 48 26.23 13.47 -40.73
CA LYS A 48 25.05 12.78 -41.33
C LYS A 48 24.95 11.25 -41.10
N PRO A 49 23.72 10.67 -41.11
CA PRO A 49 22.40 11.29 -41.02
C PRO A 49 21.57 10.83 -39.80
N PHE A 50 20.67 11.72 -39.39
CA PHE A 50 19.45 11.37 -38.67
C PHE A 50 18.63 10.38 -39.52
N LEU A 51 18.38 9.19 -38.99
CA LEU A 51 17.26 8.34 -39.40
C LEU A 51 16.29 8.25 -38.22
N LEU A 52 15.18 8.97 -38.37
CA LEU A 52 13.94 8.73 -37.67
C LEU A 52 13.38 7.35 -38.09
N ARG A 53 12.78 6.68 -37.10
CA ARG A 53 11.61 5.78 -37.25
C ARG A 53 11.88 4.31 -37.61
N GLY A 54 11.88 3.48 -36.57
CA GLY A 54 11.65 2.04 -36.63
C GLY A 54 10.94 1.62 -35.34
N THR A 55 9.62 1.65 -35.36
CA THR A 55 8.71 1.38 -34.26
C THR A 55 8.67 -0.11 -33.90
N LEU A 56 9.12 -0.48 -32.70
CA LEU A 56 8.68 -1.70 -32.00
C LEU A 56 8.44 -1.40 -30.50
N SER A 57 7.69 -0.33 -30.23
CA SER A 57 6.90 -0.20 -29.00
C SER A 57 5.50 -0.77 -29.25
N ALA A 58 5.43 -2.02 -29.70
CA ALA A 58 4.16 -2.72 -29.87
C ALA A 58 3.89 -3.51 -28.58
N LEU A 59 3.55 -2.81 -27.49
CA LEU A 59 2.90 -3.36 -26.28
C LEU A 59 2.54 -2.27 -25.24
N ARG A 60 2.84 -0.99 -25.48
CA ARG A 60 2.24 0.12 -24.75
C ARG A 60 1.12 0.71 -25.60
N HIS A 61 -0.07 0.89 -25.00
CA HIS A 61 -1.33 1.39 -25.57
C HIS A 61 -2.40 0.34 -25.94
N ARG A 62 -2.68 -0.62 -25.06
CA ARG A 62 -4.03 -1.23 -25.01
C ARG A 62 -4.78 -1.10 -23.69
N ASP A 63 -4.14 -0.56 -22.64
CA ASP A 63 -4.75 -0.41 -21.31
C ASP A 63 -5.37 0.97 -21.03
N LEU A 64 -5.64 1.78 -22.06
CA LEU A 64 -6.28 3.10 -21.91
C LEU A 64 -7.59 3.27 -22.68
N GLN A 65 -8.24 2.17 -23.06
CA GLN A 65 -9.55 2.22 -23.70
C GLN A 65 -10.54 1.34 -22.96
N ASN A 66 -11.05 1.86 -21.85
CA ASN A 66 -12.45 1.78 -21.44
C ASN A 66 -12.60 2.51 -20.10
N PHE A 67 -12.63 3.85 -20.14
CA PHE A 67 -13.32 4.58 -19.09
C PHE A 67 -14.80 4.56 -19.47
N PRO A 68 -15.66 3.75 -18.81
CA PRO A 68 -17.09 4.01 -18.92
C PRO A 68 -17.33 5.40 -18.36
N ILE A 69 -17.69 6.34 -19.24
CA ILE A 69 -18.35 7.58 -18.85
C ILE A 69 -19.56 7.15 -18.03
N GLY A 70 -19.47 7.35 -16.71
CA GLY A 70 -20.51 6.97 -15.78
C GLY A 70 -21.77 7.78 -16.04
N ARG A 71 -22.66 7.26 -16.88
CA ARG A 71 -24.09 7.52 -16.68
C ARG A 71 -24.44 6.92 -15.32
N ALA A 72 -25.04 7.72 -14.45
CA ALA A 72 -25.68 7.22 -13.25
C ALA A 72 -26.81 6.25 -13.69
N SER A 73 -26.49 4.97 -13.77
CA SER A 73 -27.50 3.92 -13.89
C SER A 73 -28.26 3.89 -12.57
N GLY A 74 -29.59 3.93 -12.62
CA GLY A 74 -30.45 3.78 -11.45
C GLY A 74 -30.48 2.34 -10.89
N THR A 75 -29.72 1.42 -11.48
CA THR A 75 -29.58 0.04 -10.99
C THR A 75 -28.55 0.00 -9.84
N PRO A 76 -28.87 -0.64 -8.71
CA PRO A 76 -27.90 -0.85 -7.64
C PRO A 76 -26.68 -1.62 -8.18
N PRO A 77 -25.46 -1.26 -7.74
CA PRO A 77 -24.25 -1.92 -8.21
C PRO A 77 -24.24 -3.40 -7.79
N GLY A 78 -23.75 -4.25 -8.68
CA GLY A 78 -23.81 -5.71 -8.56
C GLY A 78 -22.55 -6.38 -9.13
N ALA A 79 -22.70 -7.60 -9.65
CA ALA A 79 -21.56 -8.44 -10.08
C ALA A 79 -20.65 -7.79 -11.15
N SER A 80 -21.22 -7.00 -12.06
CA SER A 80 -20.47 -6.28 -13.10
C SER A 80 -19.92 -4.93 -12.65
N SER A 81 -20.23 -4.50 -11.43
CA SER A 81 -19.75 -3.22 -10.90
C SER A 81 -18.28 -3.31 -10.52
N THR A 82 -17.59 -2.19 -10.67
CA THR A 82 -16.19 -2.05 -10.24
C THR A 82 -16.10 -1.91 -8.72
N ASP A 83 -14.93 -2.19 -8.17
CA ASP A 83 -14.71 -2.15 -6.72
C ASP A 83 -14.95 -0.76 -6.13
N ASN A 84 -14.58 0.28 -6.88
CA ASN A 84 -14.85 1.66 -6.47
C ASN A 84 -16.35 2.02 -6.49
N GLN A 85 -17.16 1.39 -7.35
CA GLN A 85 -18.60 1.62 -7.39
C GLN A 85 -19.26 0.99 -6.17
N LEU A 86 -18.86 -0.23 -5.81
CA LEU A 86 -19.32 -0.90 -4.60
C LEU A 86 -18.95 -0.11 -3.33
N ALA A 87 -17.68 0.31 -3.21
CA ALA A 87 -17.23 1.12 -2.09
C ALA A 87 -17.97 2.47 -1.99
N LYS A 88 -18.19 3.17 -3.11
CA LYS A 88 -18.99 4.42 -3.13
C LYS A 88 -20.45 4.20 -2.80
N ALA A 89 -21.04 3.09 -3.23
CA ALA A 89 -22.42 2.77 -2.92
C ALA A 89 -22.60 2.55 -1.41
N LEU A 90 -21.69 1.79 -0.79
CA LEU A 90 -21.71 1.59 0.66
C LEU A 90 -21.42 2.89 1.42
N GLU A 91 -20.50 3.74 0.93
CA GLU A 91 -20.23 5.07 1.50
C GLU A 91 -21.49 5.95 1.56
N LYS A 92 -22.25 6.00 0.45
CA LYS A 92 -23.49 6.78 0.35
C LYS A 92 -24.57 6.25 1.26
N SER A 93 -24.69 4.92 1.34
CA SER A 93 -25.69 4.25 2.16
C SER A 93 -25.27 4.04 3.61
N PHE A 94 -24.14 4.61 4.05
CA PHE A 94 -23.60 4.42 5.41
C PHE A 94 -24.61 4.80 6.50
N GLY A 95 -25.50 5.77 6.23
CA GLY A 95 -26.57 6.17 7.14
C GLY A 95 -27.63 5.10 7.40
N LEU A 96 -27.73 4.07 6.56
CA LEU A 96 -28.66 2.95 6.73
C LEU A 96 -28.05 1.82 7.59
N LEU A 97 -26.76 1.89 7.89
CA LEU A 97 -26.03 0.80 8.56
C LEU A 97 -26.06 0.87 10.08
N HIS A 98 -26.74 1.86 10.67
CA HIS A 98 -26.73 2.12 12.12
C HIS A 98 -27.21 0.92 12.95
N SER A 99 -28.20 0.16 12.45
CA SER A 99 -28.72 -1.05 13.12
C SER A 99 -27.73 -2.22 13.10
N PHE A 100 -26.73 -2.19 12.21
CA PHE A 100 -25.75 -3.25 12.03
C PHE A 100 -24.41 -2.93 12.69
N LEU A 101 -24.29 -1.82 13.42
CA LEU A 101 -23.06 -1.49 14.14
C LEU A 101 -22.78 -2.54 15.24
N ASN A 102 -21.51 -2.79 15.49
CA ASN A 102 -21.00 -3.56 16.62
C ASN A 102 -20.18 -2.59 17.49
N ASP A 103 -20.60 -2.37 18.74
CA ASP A 103 -20.03 -1.35 19.64
C ASP A 103 -19.90 0.04 19.00
N GLY A 104 -20.91 0.44 18.21
CA GLY A 104 -20.94 1.73 17.51
C GLY A 104 -20.04 1.81 16.28
N ARG A 105 -19.41 0.70 15.86
CA ARG A 105 -18.50 0.63 14.71
C ARG A 105 -19.03 -0.35 13.67
N LEU A 106 -18.73 -0.09 12.40
CA LEU A 106 -19.00 -1.06 11.34
C LEU A 106 -17.79 -2.00 11.26
N THR A 107 -17.97 -3.28 11.59
CA THR A 107 -16.88 -4.28 11.57
C THR A 107 -17.05 -5.27 10.42
N TRP A 108 -16.11 -6.22 10.28
CA TRP A 108 -16.26 -7.31 9.33
C TRP A 108 -17.51 -8.14 9.62
N MET A 109 -17.74 -8.46 10.90
CA MET A 109 -18.96 -9.16 11.33
C MET A 109 -20.23 -8.37 11.02
N SER A 110 -20.19 -7.04 11.07
CA SER A 110 -21.33 -6.21 10.62
C SER A 110 -21.65 -6.43 9.15
N LEU A 111 -20.64 -6.47 8.26
CA LEU A 111 -20.85 -6.75 6.84
C LEU A 111 -21.43 -8.15 6.62
N GLN A 112 -20.93 -9.16 7.33
CA GLN A 112 -21.47 -10.52 7.26
C GLN A 112 -22.95 -10.56 7.67
N ARG A 113 -23.33 -9.86 8.75
CA ARG A 113 -24.72 -9.75 9.19
C ARG A 113 -25.61 -9.05 8.16
N ILE A 114 -25.13 -7.99 7.53
CA ILE A 114 -25.87 -7.28 6.47
C ILE A 114 -26.10 -8.21 5.27
N ALA A 115 -25.09 -8.96 4.84
CA ALA A 115 -25.19 -9.82 3.66
C ALA A 115 -26.19 -10.98 3.82
N VAL A 116 -26.50 -11.38 5.07
CA VAL A 116 -27.49 -12.44 5.37
C VAL A 116 -28.84 -11.87 5.84
N HIS A 117 -28.99 -10.55 5.88
CA HIS A 117 -30.24 -9.91 6.28
C HIS A 117 -31.34 -10.21 5.25
N PRO A 118 -32.58 -10.51 5.66
CA PRO A 118 -33.68 -10.74 4.73
C PRO A 118 -33.98 -9.50 3.90
N MET A 119 -34.20 -9.70 2.61
CA MET A 119 -34.65 -8.65 1.71
C MET A 119 -36.16 -8.40 1.85
N GLY A 120 -36.63 -7.22 1.45
CA GLY A 120 -38.05 -6.86 1.36
C GLY A 120 -38.53 -5.83 2.39
N GLU A 121 -37.66 -5.36 3.29
CA GLU A 121 -37.98 -4.26 4.21
C GLU A 121 -38.01 -2.90 3.50
N SER A 122 -37.04 -2.65 2.61
CA SER A 122 -37.02 -1.47 1.74
C SER A 122 -36.07 -1.68 0.57
N GLU A 123 -36.39 -1.08 -0.58
CA GLU A 123 -35.53 -1.11 -1.77
C GLU A 123 -34.11 -0.59 -1.48
N ALA A 124 -34.00 0.44 -0.63
CA ALA A 124 -32.72 1.01 -0.22
C ALA A 124 -31.86 0.02 0.59
N LEU A 125 -32.48 -0.71 1.53
CA LEU A 125 -31.79 -1.74 2.31
C LEU A 125 -31.42 -2.94 1.44
N ASP A 126 -32.34 -3.38 0.57
CA ASP A 126 -32.10 -4.49 -0.36
C ASP A 126 -30.89 -4.20 -1.27
N GLY A 127 -30.77 -2.96 -1.75
CA GLY A 127 -29.60 -2.51 -2.51
C GLY A 127 -28.31 -2.56 -1.68
N VAL A 128 -28.36 -2.21 -0.39
CA VAL A 128 -27.20 -2.33 0.51
C VAL A 128 -26.81 -3.79 0.73
N ILE A 129 -27.78 -4.68 0.95
CA ILE A 129 -27.55 -6.12 1.12
C ILE A 129 -26.84 -6.69 -0.12
N GLN A 130 -27.30 -6.32 -1.32
CA GLN A 130 -26.67 -6.74 -2.57
C GLN A 130 -25.22 -6.22 -2.69
N VAL A 131 -25.00 -4.94 -2.42
CA VAL A 131 -23.66 -4.34 -2.47
C VAL A 131 -22.71 -5.04 -1.50
N VAL A 132 -23.12 -5.23 -0.25
CA VAL A 132 -22.28 -5.89 0.76
C VAL A 132 -22.04 -7.36 0.39
N GLY A 133 -23.06 -8.07 -0.09
CA GLY A 133 -22.92 -9.44 -0.56
C GLY A 133 -21.89 -9.58 -1.69
N GLU A 134 -21.86 -8.63 -2.64
CA GLU A 134 -20.84 -8.59 -3.69
C GLU A 134 -19.46 -8.19 -3.16
N MET A 135 -19.37 -7.27 -2.21
CA MET A 135 -18.10 -6.88 -1.58
C MET A 135 -17.43 -8.06 -0.86
N LEU A 136 -18.20 -8.86 -0.12
CA LEU A 136 -17.68 -10.03 0.61
C LEU A 136 -17.12 -11.13 -0.32
N LYS A 137 -17.56 -11.18 -1.57
CA LYS A 137 -17.01 -12.09 -2.60
C LYS A 137 -15.70 -11.59 -3.19
N ARG A 138 -15.26 -10.37 -2.83
CA ARG A 138 -14.08 -9.69 -3.39
C ARG A 138 -13.08 -9.40 -2.27
N PRO A 139 -12.19 -10.35 -1.93
CA PRO A 139 -11.23 -10.21 -0.85
C PRO A 139 -10.36 -8.95 -0.95
N ARG A 140 -9.91 -8.60 -2.16
CA ARG A 140 -9.09 -7.41 -2.40
C ARG A 140 -9.80 -6.11 -2.01
N LEU A 141 -11.08 -5.97 -2.39
CA LEU A 141 -11.93 -4.85 -1.98
C LEU A 141 -12.18 -4.88 -0.47
N SER A 142 -12.54 -6.05 0.06
CA SER A 142 -12.80 -6.27 1.47
C SER A 142 -11.63 -5.87 2.37
N ASP A 143 -10.39 -6.14 1.96
CA ASP A 143 -9.21 -5.76 2.73
C ASP A 143 -8.89 -4.25 2.64
N ALA A 144 -9.27 -3.60 1.54
CA ALA A 144 -8.95 -2.19 1.29
C ALA A 144 -9.89 -1.21 2.01
N ILE A 145 -11.09 -1.64 2.42
CA ILE A 145 -12.09 -0.78 3.08
C ILE A 145 -11.85 -0.60 4.58
N PHE A 146 -10.91 -1.33 5.18
CA PHE A 146 -10.59 -1.18 6.59
C PHE A 146 -9.81 0.11 6.87
N SER A 147 -10.16 0.76 7.98
CA SER A 147 -9.37 1.82 8.57
C SER A 147 -8.08 1.25 9.18
N ARG A 148 -7.23 2.16 9.67
CA ARG A 148 -6.04 1.80 10.48
C ARG A 148 -6.41 1.01 11.74
N ASP A 149 -7.55 1.32 12.35
CA ASP A 149 -7.99 0.75 13.63
C ASP A 149 -8.75 -0.57 13.45
N GLY A 150 -9.02 -0.95 12.19
CA GLY A 150 -9.65 -2.21 11.81
C GLY A 150 -11.17 -2.18 11.75
N ASP A 151 -11.78 -1.01 11.91
CA ASP A 151 -13.19 -0.76 11.61
C ASP A 151 -13.37 -0.21 10.19
N ILE A 152 -14.62 -0.13 9.74
CA ILE A 152 -15.01 0.42 8.45
C ILE A 152 -15.67 1.77 8.70
N THR A 153 -15.11 2.82 8.12
CA THR A 153 -15.57 4.20 8.26
C THR A 153 -15.95 4.76 6.90
N ARG A 154 -16.71 5.86 6.89
CA ARG A 154 -16.99 6.57 5.64
C ARG A 154 -15.71 7.00 4.93
N ASP A 155 -14.70 7.42 5.68
CA ASP A 155 -13.42 7.85 5.13
C ASP A 155 -12.60 6.68 4.57
N SER A 156 -12.60 5.52 5.23
CA SER A 156 -11.92 4.32 4.69
C SER A 156 -12.60 3.79 3.43
N LEU A 157 -13.94 3.84 3.36
CA LEU A 157 -14.70 3.53 2.14
C LEU A 157 -14.37 4.50 1.01
N ARG A 158 -14.30 5.81 1.31
CA ARG A 158 -13.91 6.83 0.34
C ARG A 158 -12.49 6.64 -0.16
N ALA A 159 -11.55 6.35 0.73
CA ALA A 159 -10.16 6.07 0.38
C ALA A 159 -10.06 4.82 -0.52
N ALA A 160 -10.75 3.73 -0.16
CA ALA A 160 -10.83 2.53 -0.99
C ALA A 160 -11.43 2.84 -2.37
N ALA A 161 -12.50 3.62 -2.43
CA ALA A 161 -13.12 4.03 -3.68
C ALA A 161 -12.23 4.89 -4.60
N GLN A 162 -11.27 5.63 -4.03
CA GLN A 162 -10.32 6.42 -4.80
C GLN A 162 -9.13 5.58 -5.28
N ALA A 163 -8.69 4.63 -4.46
CA ALA A 163 -7.49 3.84 -4.71
C ALA A 163 -7.75 2.59 -5.55
N LEU A 164 -8.94 1.98 -5.45
CA LEU A 164 -9.29 0.78 -6.19
C LEU A 164 -9.75 1.13 -7.60
N GLN A 165 -9.20 0.42 -8.58
CA GLN A 165 -9.56 0.51 -9.99
C GLN A 165 -9.92 -0.89 -10.49
N GLY A 166 -10.88 -0.96 -11.42
CA GLY A 166 -11.33 -2.22 -11.99
C GLY A 166 -12.29 -3.01 -11.09
N ASN A 167 -12.48 -4.28 -11.45
CA ASN A 167 -13.39 -5.22 -10.82
C ASN A 167 -12.55 -6.41 -10.33
N SER A 168 -12.47 -6.67 -9.03
CA SER A 168 -11.71 -7.81 -8.46
C SER A 168 -12.53 -9.10 -8.31
N SER A 169 -13.65 -9.22 -9.03
CA SER A 169 -14.43 -10.45 -9.07
C SER A 169 -13.59 -11.63 -9.60
N ALA A 170 -13.77 -12.81 -9.01
CA ALA A 170 -13.12 -14.05 -9.47
C ALA A 170 -13.54 -14.48 -10.89
N THR A 171 -14.64 -13.92 -11.41
CA THR A 171 -15.10 -14.17 -12.78
C THR A 171 -14.39 -13.31 -13.82
N GLU A 172 -13.69 -12.26 -13.41
CA GLU A 172 -12.96 -11.38 -14.32
C GLU A 172 -11.58 -11.95 -14.63
N PHE A 173 -11.20 -11.90 -15.91
CA PHE A 173 -9.88 -12.33 -16.33
C PHE A 173 -8.82 -11.31 -15.90
N SER A 174 -7.74 -11.80 -15.31
CA SER A 174 -6.57 -10.98 -14.99
C SER A 174 -5.29 -11.79 -15.17
N GLN A 175 -4.23 -11.11 -15.58
CA GLN A 175 -2.87 -11.67 -15.56
C GLN A 175 -2.28 -11.68 -14.16
N ASP A 176 -2.78 -10.84 -13.24
CA ASP A 176 -2.35 -10.81 -11.86
C ASP A 176 -2.94 -12.03 -11.10
N PRO A 177 -2.11 -12.99 -10.65
CA PRO A 177 -2.60 -14.18 -9.95
C PRO A 177 -3.31 -13.84 -8.63
N PHE A 178 -3.05 -12.66 -8.07
CA PHE A 178 -3.68 -12.20 -6.83
C PHE A 178 -4.94 -11.37 -7.07
N HIS A 179 -5.36 -11.18 -8.32
CA HIS A 179 -6.44 -10.25 -8.69
C HIS A 179 -7.71 -10.41 -7.84
N ALA A 180 -8.20 -11.65 -7.69
CA ALA A 180 -9.37 -12.00 -6.89
C ALA A 180 -9.03 -12.47 -5.46
N GLN A 181 -7.76 -12.33 -5.04
CA GLN A 181 -7.27 -12.80 -3.75
C GLN A 181 -7.05 -11.65 -2.75
N GLY A 182 -7.10 -11.99 -1.47
CA GLY A 182 -6.91 -11.05 -0.38
C GLY A 182 -5.44 -10.78 -0.11
N ASN A 183 -5.19 -9.85 0.82
CA ASN A 183 -3.87 -9.48 1.27
C ASN A 183 -3.15 -10.64 1.96
N ALA A 184 -3.88 -11.53 2.64
CA ALA A 184 -3.31 -12.71 3.28
C ALA A 184 -2.56 -13.60 2.28
N GLN A 185 -3.15 -13.89 1.12
CA GLN A 185 -2.51 -14.72 0.09
C GLN A 185 -1.28 -14.03 -0.52
N VAL A 186 -1.31 -12.70 -0.66
CA VAL A 186 -0.15 -11.93 -1.12
C VAL A 186 1.00 -12.00 -0.11
N VAL A 187 0.69 -11.90 1.18
CA VAL A 187 1.69 -11.96 2.25
C VAL A 187 2.27 -13.37 2.39
N GLU A 188 1.46 -14.42 2.26
CA GLU A 188 1.92 -15.82 2.18
C GLU A 188 2.85 -16.03 0.99
N ALA A 189 2.50 -15.48 -0.18
CA ALA A 189 3.38 -15.55 -1.35
C ALA A 189 4.72 -14.84 -1.08
N LEU A 190 4.71 -13.66 -0.44
CA LEU A 190 5.94 -12.98 -0.04
C LEU A 190 6.76 -13.83 0.94
N GLN A 191 6.14 -14.46 1.94
CA GLN A 191 6.81 -15.36 2.87
C GLN A 191 7.48 -16.53 2.15
N SER A 192 6.83 -17.13 1.15
CA SER A 192 7.42 -18.22 0.36
C SER A 192 8.66 -17.78 -0.45
N GLN A 193 8.71 -16.51 -0.84
CA GLN A 193 9.78 -15.92 -1.66
C GLN A 193 10.89 -15.26 -0.82
N PHE A 194 10.76 -15.23 0.52
CA PHE A 194 11.78 -14.67 1.41
C PHE A 194 13.19 -15.20 1.15
N PRO A 195 13.41 -16.52 0.94
CA PRO A 195 14.75 -17.04 0.69
C PRO A 195 15.44 -16.44 -0.55
N LEU A 196 14.66 -16.09 -1.57
CA LEU A 196 15.12 -15.46 -2.81
C LEU A 196 15.35 -13.95 -2.66
N LEU A 197 14.48 -13.28 -1.90
CA LEU A 197 14.43 -11.82 -1.82
C LEU A 197 15.24 -11.22 -0.66
N ARG A 198 15.55 -12.00 0.38
CA ARG A 198 16.20 -11.50 1.60
C ARG A 198 17.63 -11.05 1.35
N ASP A 199 18.06 -10.08 2.15
CA ASP A 199 19.46 -9.76 2.31
C ASP A 199 20.07 -10.65 3.40
N LYS A 200 20.88 -11.62 2.99
CA LYS A 200 21.56 -12.55 3.91
C LYS A 200 22.53 -11.84 4.87
N ALA A 201 23.09 -10.68 4.49
CA ALA A 201 23.95 -9.90 5.37
C ALA A 201 23.17 -9.26 6.53
N MET A 202 21.86 -9.10 6.36
CA MET A 202 20.95 -8.56 7.37
C MET A 202 20.35 -9.64 8.28
N ASP A 203 20.54 -10.93 7.98
CA ASP A 203 20.01 -12.00 8.82
C ASP A 203 20.60 -11.96 10.23
N ARG A 204 19.75 -12.14 11.23
CA ARG A 204 20.13 -12.18 12.65
C ARG A 204 19.49 -13.39 13.31
N THR A 205 20.10 -13.86 14.37
CA THR A 205 19.50 -14.86 15.27
C THR A 205 19.30 -14.20 16.62
N TYR A 206 18.09 -14.23 17.14
CA TYR A 206 17.74 -13.70 18.45
C TYR A 206 16.93 -14.73 19.20
N LEU A 207 17.35 -15.08 20.43
CA LEU A 207 16.73 -16.15 21.23
C LEU A 207 16.50 -17.45 20.42
N PHE A 208 17.50 -17.87 19.65
CA PHE A 208 17.46 -19.04 18.75
C PHE A 208 16.48 -18.93 17.56
N GLU A 209 15.79 -17.80 17.39
CA GLU A 209 14.90 -17.58 16.25
C GLU A 209 15.56 -16.80 15.11
N PRO A 210 15.45 -17.29 13.86
CA PRO A 210 15.96 -16.59 12.69
C PRO A 210 15.10 -15.36 12.37
N HIS A 211 15.76 -14.22 12.28
CA HIS A 211 15.22 -12.95 11.85
C HIS A 211 15.82 -12.61 10.49
N GLN A 212 15.00 -12.72 9.46
CA GLN A 212 15.37 -12.46 8.07
C GLN A 212 14.73 -11.17 7.62
N TYR A 213 15.40 -10.46 6.70
CA TYR A 213 14.96 -9.14 6.26
C TYR A 213 14.98 -9.01 4.74
N VAL A 214 13.91 -8.41 4.22
CA VAL A 214 13.78 -7.98 2.83
C VAL A 214 13.65 -6.46 2.81
N GLU A 215 14.41 -5.80 1.95
CA GLU A 215 14.32 -4.36 1.78
C GLU A 215 13.10 -4.00 0.92
N ILE A 216 12.36 -2.95 1.31
CA ILE A 216 11.22 -2.45 0.53
C ILE A 216 11.71 -1.92 -0.83
N ALA A 217 12.89 -1.30 -0.88
CA ALA A 217 13.53 -0.89 -2.13
C ALA A 217 13.75 -2.07 -3.07
N ARG A 218 14.17 -3.23 -2.55
CA ARG A 218 14.30 -4.46 -3.34
C ARG A 218 12.98 -4.91 -3.93
N LEU A 219 11.88 -4.83 -3.19
CA LEU A 219 10.55 -5.12 -3.75
C LEU A 219 10.16 -4.14 -4.86
N ARG A 220 10.50 -2.85 -4.72
CA ARG A 220 10.29 -1.84 -5.76
C ARG A 220 11.11 -2.12 -7.03
N GLU A 221 12.30 -2.70 -6.91
CA GLU A 221 13.08 -3.17 -8.06
C GLU A 221 12.42 -4.39 -8.71
N VAL A 222 12.04 -5.38 -7.92
CA VAL A 222 11.43 -6.64 -8.41
C VAL A 222 10.15 -6.36 -9.20
N MET A 223 9.30 -5.44 -8.74
CA MET A 223 8.06 -5.10 -9.44
C MET A 223 8.28 -4.39 -10.79
N GLN A 224 9.49 -3.91 -11.09
CA GLN A 224 9.82 -3.37 -12.43
C GLN A 224 10.13 -4.48 -13.45
N ASP A 225 10.12 -5.75 -13.02
CA ASP A 225 10.45 -6.91 -13.84
C ASP A 225 11.80 -6.77 -14.56
N PRO A 226 12.91 -6.61 -13.82
CA PRO A 226 14.21 -6.45 -14.43
C PRO A 226 14.63 -7.75 -15.14
N HIS A 227 15.33 -7.58 -16.26
CA HIS A 227 15.98 -8.71 -16.94
C HIS A 227 17.24 -9.14 -16.19
N GLU A 228 17.61 -10.40 -16.39
CA GLU A 228 18.90 -10.93 -15.98
C GLU A 228 20.00 -10.29 -16.84
N VAL A 229 21.11 -9.94 -16.20
CA VAL A 229 22.25 -9.29 -16.85
C VAL A 229 23.52 -10.08 -16.59
N ASP A 230 24.42 -10.10 -17.57
CA ASP A 230 25.72 -10.73 -17.45
C ASP A 230 26.72 -9.87 -16.64
N GLN A 231 27.98 -10.30 -16.59
CA GLN A 231 29.04 -9.59 -15.85
C GLN A 231 29.36 -8.22 -16.46
N GLN A 232 28.99 -7.99 -17.72
CA GLN A 232 29.18 -6.75 -18.46
C GLN A 232 27.93 -5.84 -18.40
N GLY A 233 26.85 -6.31 -17.76
CA GLY A 233 25.59 -5.60 -17.64
C GLY A 233 24.69 -5.71 -18.87
N ALA A 234 25.01 -6.58 -19.83
CA ALA A 234 24.16 -6.83 -21.00
C ALA A 234 23.05 -7.84 -20.65
N PRO A 235 21.83 -7.69 -21.20
CA PRO A 235 20.75 -8.63 -20.94
C PRO A 235 21.10 -10.06 -21.40
N VAL A 236 20.90 -11.03 -20.51
CA VAL A 236 21.01 -12.45 -20.86
C VAL A 236 19.81 -12.82 -21.73
N LEU A 237 20.07 -13.42 -22.89
CA LEU A 237 19.01 -13.83 -23.82
C LEU A 237 18.65 -15.30 -23.63
N ASP A 238 17.36 -15.60 -23.64
CA ASP A 238 16.85 -16.96 -23.69
C ASP A 238 17.17 -17.58 -25.06
N ALA A 239 17.88 -18.71 -25.06
CA ALA A 239 18.37 -19.35 -26.29
C ALA A 239 17.24 -19.85 -27.23
N SER A 240 16.04 -20.10 -26.69
CA SER A 240 14.91 -20.62 -27.46
C SER A 240 14.07 -19.51 -28.10
N THR A 241 13.98 -18.34 -27.45
CA THR A 241 13.15 -17.22 -27.92
C THR A 241 13.95 -16.04 -28.49
N GLY A 242 15.23 -15.92 -28.12
CA GLY A 242 16.06 -14.75 -28.41
C GLY A 242 15.69 -13.50 -27.61
N MET A 243 14.77 -13.61 -26.64
CA MET A 243 14.29 -12.50 -25.82
C MET A 243 15.10 -12.37 -24.53
N PRO A 244 15.20 -11.17 -23.92
CA PRO A 244 15.81 -11.01 -22.60
C PRO A 244 15.13 -11.87 -21.54
N GLN A 245 15.93 -12.61 -20.78
CA GLN A 245 15.46 -13.48 -19.71
C GLN A 245 15.05 -12.65 -18.49
N SER A 246 13.88 -12.92 -17.91
CA SER A 246 13.46 -12.26 -16.67
C SER A 246 14.30 -12.72 -15.48
N LYS A 247 14.70 -11.78 -14.62
CA LYS A 247 15.49 -12.08 -13.41
C LYS A 247 14.67 -12.79 -12.33
N TYR A 248 13.36 -12.58 -12.32
CA TYR A 248 12.43 -13.16 -11.36
C TYR A 248 11.29 -13.86 -12.09
N SER A 249 10.64 -14.80 -11.41
CA SER A 249 9.39 -15.38 -11.90
C SER A 249 8.27 -14.33 -11.92
N GLU A 250 7.31 -14.48 -12.83
CA GLU A 250 6.13 -13.60 -12.89
C GLU A 250 5.40 -13.53 -11.54
N LEU A 251 5.25 -14.66 -10.85
CA LEU A 251 4.65 -14.71 -9.52
C LEU A 251 5.38 -13.79 -8.53
N CYS A 252 6.71 -13.74 -8.58
CA CYS A 252 7.51 -12.89 -7.70
C CYS A 252 7.33 -11.40 -8.02
N VAL A 253 7.29 -11.06 -9.31
CA VAL A 253 6.98 -9.70 -9.79
C VAL A 253 5.60 -9.27 -9.30
N TYR A 254 4.57 -10.09 -9.50
CA TYR A 254 3.21 -9.79 -9.05
C TYR A 254 3.06 -9.75 -7.53
N THR A 255 3.82 -10.57 -6.80
CA THR A 255 3.86 -10.53 -5.33
C THR A 255 4.39 -9.17 -4.88
N ALA A 256 5.55 -8.74 -5.40
CA ALA A 256 6.14 -7.45 -5.08
C ALA A 256 5.22 -6.29 -5.48
N LYS A 257 4.64 -6.33 -6.68
CA LYS A 257 3.68 -5.34 -7.16
C LYS A 257 2.49 -5.20 -6.22
N ASN A 258 1.87 -6.31 -5.81
CA ASN A 258 0.72 -6.28 -4.91
C ASN A 258 1.09 -5.81 -3.50
N ILE A 259 2.28 -6.14 -2.98
CA ILE A 259 2.75 -5.60 -1.69
C ILE A 259 2.87 -4.08 -1.75
N ILE A 260 3.44 -3.53 -2.83
CA ILE A 260 3.73 -2.10 -2.96
C ILE A 260 2.47 -1.28 -3.34
N GLU A 261 1.64 -1.78 -4.24
CA GLU A 261 0.57 -1.00 -4.86
C GLU A 261 -0.80 -1.19 -4.20
N ARG A 262 -1.01 -2.26 -3.42
CA ARG A 262 -2.33 -2.47 -2.80
C ARG A 262 -2.62 -1.41 -1.73
N PRO A 263 -3.82 -0.79 -1.75
CA PRO A 263 -4.18 0.22 -0.77
C PRO A 263 -4.02 -0.31 0.66
N GLY A 264 -3.21 0.38 1.46
CA GLY A 264 -3.02 0.09 2.88
C GLY A 264 -2.19 -1.14 3.23
N LEU A 265 -1.79 -1.99 2.26
CA LEU A 265 -1.06 -3.22 2.56
C LEU A 265 0.36 -2.93 3.08
N LEU A 266 1.21 -2.27 2.31
CA LEU A 266 2.58 -1.93 2.76
C LEU A 266 2.59 -1.16 4.10
N PRO A 267 1.79 -0.09 4.30
CA PRO A 267 1.75 0.60 5.60
C PRO A 267 1.31 -0.30 6.77
N SER A 268 0.43 -1.28 6.51
CA SER A 268 0.04 -2.24 7.54
C SER A 268 1.15 -3.23 7.90
N LEU A 269 1.96 -3.64 6.92
CA LEU A 269 3.14 -4.48 7.13
C LEU A 269 4.23 -3.75 7.91
N GLU A 270 4.49 -2.48 7.57
CA GLU A 270 5.44 -1.63 8.29
C GLU A 270 5.03 -1.45 9.76
N ARG A 271 3.72 -1.28 10.02
CA ARG A 271 3.18 -1.19 11.39
C ARG A 271 3.34 -2.48 12.19
N ALA A 272 3.09 -3.62 11.55
CA ALA A 272 3.31 -4.94 12.16
C ALA A 272 4.81 -5.19 12.45
N ASN A 273 5.71 -4.45 11.81
CA ASN A 273 7.14 -4.49 12.08
C ASN A 273 7.55 -3.66 13.32
N GLY A 274 6.86 -2.55 13.60
CA GLY A 274 7.20 -1.63 14.70
C GLY A 274 6.68 -2.02 16.09
N THR A 275 5.69 -2.92 16.18
CA THR A 275 5.04 -3.28 17.45
C THR A 275 5.72 -4.50 18.09
N ARG A 276 6.81 -4.29 18.84
CA ARG A 276 7.44 -5.36 19.64
C ARG A 276 7.90 -4.88 21.02
N LEU A 277 7.63 -5.72 22.03
CA LEU A 277 8.21 -5.62 23.38
C LEU A 277 9.60 -6.29 23.47
N PHE A 278 9.88 -7.28 22.61
CA PHE A 278 11.13 -8.04 22.57
C PHE A 278 11.55 -8.34 21.13
N GLY A 279 12.87 -8.36 20.88
CA GLY A 279 13.48 -8.65 19.57
C GLY A 279 14.35 -7.51 19.04
N PRO A 280 14.98 -7.70 17.86
CA PRO A 280 15.77 -6.65 17.22
C PRO A 280 14.94 -5.37 17.00
N PRO A 281 15.55 -4.18 17.08
CA PRO A 281 14.84 -2.92 16.86
C PRO A 281 14.25 -2.87 15.46
N HIS A 282 13.14 -2.14 15.32
CA HIS A 282 12.53 -1.87 14.03
C HIS A 282 13.54 -1.18 13.10
N LYS A 283 13.59 -1.64 11.84
CA LYS A 283 14.41 -1.05 10.79
C LYS A 283 13.50 -0.48 9.71
N GLU A 284 13.48 0.84 9.60
CA GLU A 284 12.70 1.56 8.58
C GLU A 284 13.18 1.16 7.18
N GLY A 285 12.26 0.95 6.25
CA GLY A 285 12.57 0.49 4.89
C GLY A 285 12.71 -1.03 4.75
N TRP A 286 12.49 -1.81 5.81
CA TRP A 286 12.65 -3.26 5.81
C TRP A 286 11.40 -3.99 6.30
N LEU A 287 11.12 -5.15 5.70
CA LEU A 287 10.15 -6.13 6.17
C LEU A 287 10.88 -7.34 6.74
N SER A 288 10.42 -7.85 7.88
CA SER A 288 10.98 -9.06 8.49
C SER A 288 10.03 -10.25 8.36
N ASN A 289 10.57 -11.46 8.29
CA ASN A 289 9.76 -12.69 8.33
C ASN A 289 8.81 -12.70 9.53
N LYS A 290 9.32 -12.32 10.71
CA LYS A 290 8.55 -12.23 11.96
C LYS A 290 7.47 -11.13 11.95
N SER A 291 7.64 -10.05 11.19
CA SER A 291 6.56 -9.05 11.05
C SER A 291 5.45 -9.54 10.13
N LEU A 292 5.76 -10.39 9.14
CA LEU A 292 4.73 -10.99 8.29
C LEU A 292 3.86 -11.98 9.09
N GLU A 293 4.48 -12.83 9.91
CA GLU A 293 3.77 -13.72 10.84
C GLU A 293 2.79 -12.94 11.74
N ARG A 294 3.26 -11.88 12.40
CA ARG A 294 2.38 -11.03 13.22
C ARG A 294 1.29 -10.34 12.44
N TRP A 295 1.58 -9.88 11.22
CA TRP A 295 0.58 -9.24 10.39
C TRP A 295 -0.58 -10.21 10.10
N HIS A 296 -0.30 -11.50 9.86
CA HIS A 296 -1.34 -12.52 9.68
C HIS A 296 -2.21 -12.67 10.93
N GLU A 297 -1.59 -12.74 12.12
CA GLU A 297 -2.32 -12.80 13.39
C GLU A 297 -3.24 -11.59 13.57
N GLN A 298 -2.74 -10.39 13.23
CA GLN A 298 -3.51 -9.14 13.31
C GLN A 298 -4.66 -9.11 12.29
N ASP A 299 -4.45 -9.58 11.06
CA ASP A 299 -5.49 -9.66 10.04
C ASP A 299 -6.60 -10.65 10.45
N ALA A 300 -6.23 -11.83 10.95
CA ALA A 300 -7.16 -12.82 11.45
C ALA A 300 -7.97 -12.28 12.64
N ALA A 301 -7.30 -11.67 13.62
CA ALA A 301 -7.96 -11.06 14.79
C ALA A 301 -8.87 -9.89 14.43
N ARG A 302 -8.56 -9.15 13.34
CA ARG A 302 -9.45 -8.09 12.82
C ARG A 302 -10.71 -8.68 12.18
N LYS A 303 -10.58 -9.73 11.37
CA LYS A 303 -11.71 -10.38 10.69
C LYS A 303 -12.58 -11.21 11.64
N ALA A 304 -12.08 -11.55 12.83
CA ALA A 304 -12.83 -12.22 13.88
C ALA A 304 -13.64 -11.28 14.81
N ARG A 305 -13.57 -9.95 14.59
CA ARG A 305 -14.29 -8.90 15.35
C ARG A 305 -15.40 -8.26 14.50
#